data_AF-E8UBQ1-F1
#
_entry.id   AF-E8UBQ1-F1
#
_cell.length_a   1.000
_cell.length_b   1.000
_cell.length_c   1.000
_cell.angle_alpha   90.00
_cell.angle_beta   90.00
_cell.angle_gamma   90.00
#
_symmetry.space_group_name_H-M   'P 1'
#
loop_
_entity.id
_entity.type
_entity.pdbx_description
1 polymer ?
#
loop_
_entity_poly.entity_id
_entity_poly.type
_entity_poly.pdbx_seq_one_letter_code
_entity_poly.pdbx_strand_id
1 'polypeptide(L)'
;MRGGRALGLILLCSAALAASDVTVPSGWQRQLQGQATLLKPADLRNGEVYTVLVFPPQPLNGQGVQEWTQRVINAGLPQYGKLLEPGALTYQAPLWVSTNIVSYNGQTLAVSFVAFPAGQDQGQLVTLLSSVNTELTGRYSKAVGQVIGTLAASTRAVQADAPSLPAGARPGGSLQLGTYACTVGIRGESKRDTYSLSLYGNQEWRQEVGGKEQRANAYRYDAASGRLDVDSSLWMYNAQYDDDFSVFYRDAGGRGVIYAEDDYGLGVRVTTCQYVGENKRPSPADVKAKAEAAAAEAARFKWVTAPGKGVQGSQIEGLLHTGRNEYTAMGLQFKESWTLLLKDGWAYDGLRVPPADLDVAASRKNEPGRWRKWRRQGKDVVALDARTNKWLPVEGSRVLPATPGERLERRVEYTSAYTLGGGGFGSYISSDAFHFSRDGTFERSRSSFGGTGVVQATNGFVGSASATSGKTGCSASSGFSSQTNGAGVAGGSAREDASCGSDFEGTYSLNGYTAEFRYRSGRVERKLFFFWDVKKTYMLIGERSYSAGDD
;
A
#
# COMPACT_ATOMS: atom_id res chain seq x y z
N MET A 1 7.98 -19.38 55.89
CA MET A 1 9.27 -19.92 55.39
C MET A 1 9.00 -20.92 54.27
N ARG A 2 9.91 -20.97 53.29
CA ARG A 2 9.93 -21.80 52.06
C ARG A 2 9.04 -21.26 50.93
N GLY A 3 9.53 -20.99 49.72
CA GLY A 3 10.88 -21.09 49.17
C GLY A 3 10.89 -20.48 47.77
N GLY A 4 11.86 -19.61 47.50
CA GLY A 4 12.05 -19.01 46.18
C GLY A 4 12.54 -20.05 45.17
N ARG A 5 12.03 -19.95 43.94
CA ARG A 5 12.64 -20.58 42.77
C ARG A 5 13.24 -19.49 41.91
N ALA A 6 14.56 -19.39 42.00
CA ALA A 6 15.40 -18.70 41.05
C ALA A 6 15.25 -19.38 39.68
N LEU A 7 14.86 -18.61 38.65
CA LEU A 7 14.99 -19.02 37.26
C LEU A 7 16.41 -18.67 36.78
N GLY A 8 17.07 -19.64 36.17
CA GLY A 8 18.45 -19.58 35.72
C GLY A 8 18.70 -18.49 34.70
N LEU A 9 19.58 -17.56 35.08
CA LEU A 9 20.24 -16.60 34.22
C LEU A 9 21.30 -17.34 33.40
N ILE A 10 21.20 -17.34 32.07
CA ILE A 10 22.36 -17.66 31.23
C ILE A 10 23.30 -16.46 31.33
N LEU A 11 24.43 -16.66 32.02
CA LEU A 11 25.55 -15.71 32.04
C LEU A 11 26.10 -15.56 30.61
N LEU A 12 25.98 -14.36 30.06
CA LEU A 12 26.87 -13.85 29.01
C LEU A 12 27.68 -12.70 29.63
N CYS A 13 28.97 -12.68 29.30
CA CYS A 13 30.04 -11.94 29.93
C CYS A 13 29.74 -10.47 30.28
N SER A 14 30.31 -10.04 31.39
CA SER A 14 30.33 -8.67 31.93
C SER A 14 30.95 -7.67 30.95
N ALA A 15 30.12 -7.05 30.12
CA ALA A 15 30.38 -5.70 29.62
C ALA A 15 29.67 -4.72 30.56
N ALA A 16 30.33 -3.63 30.94
CA ALA A 16 29.72 -2.58 31.75
C ALA A 16 28.37 -2.15 31.12
N LEU A 17 27.28 -2.26 31.89
CA LEU A 17 25.93 -1.87 31.49
C LEU A 17 25.89 -0.36 31.27
N ALA A 18 26.17 0.10 30.05
CA ALA A 18 25.66 1.37 29.60
C ALA A 18 24.14 1.21 29.51
N ALA A 19 23.40 1.85 30.42
CA ALA A 19 21.96 1.99 30.24
C ALA A 19 21.75 2.65 28.86
N SER A 20 21.00 1.99 27.98
CA SER A 20 20.64 2.60 26.71
C SER A 20 19.95 3.94 27.01
N ASP A 21 20.44 5.02 26.43
CA ASP A 21 19.95 6.39 26.64
C ASP A 21 18.63 6.58 25.89
N VAL A 22 17.63 5.74 26.24
CA VAL A 22 16.34 5.67 25.60
C VAL A 22 15.54 6.89 26.00
N THR A 23 15.16 7.70 25.00
CA THR A 23 14.27 8.85 25.22
C THR A 23 12.93 8.35 25.74
N VAL A 24 12.50 8.89 26.89
CA VAL A 24 11.20 8.56 27.49
C VAL A 24 10.15 9.50 26.90
N PRO A 25 9.09 9.00 26.23
CA PRO A 25 8.04 9.86 25.72
C PRO A 25 7.32 10.63 26.83
N SER A 26 6.79 11.81 26.50
CA SER A 26 6.02 12.61 27.46
C SER A 26 4.83 11.82 28.00
N GLY A 27 4.65 11.80 29.33
CA GLY A 27 3.58 11.03 29.99
C GLY A 27 3.87 9.54 30.17
N TRP A 28 5.08 9.07 29.86
CA TRP A 28 5.49 7.68 30.04
C TRP A 28 6.43 7.51 31.23
N GLN A 29 6.38 6.33 31.83
CA GLN A 29 7.24 5.89 32.91
C GLN A 29 8.32 4.96 32.39
N ARG A 30 9.52 5.07 32.97
CA ARG A 30 10.68 4.22 32.67
C ARG A 30 11.01 3.33 33.87
N GLN A 31 11.22 2.05 33.63
CA GLN A 31 11.68 1.10 34.64
C GLN A 31 12.72 0.15 34.03
N LEU A 32 13.75 -0.24 34.78
CA LEU A 32 14.66 -1.30 34.36
C LEU A 32 14.03 -2.67 34.66
N GLN A 33 13.96 -3.55 33.66
CA GLN A 33 13.46 -4.91 33.79
C GLN A 33 14.47 -5.91 33.22
N GLY A 34 15.26 -6.51 34.12
CA GLY A 34 16.39 -7.34 33.71
C GLY A 34 17.42 -6.51 32.95
N GLN A 35 17.75 -6.92 31.72
CA GLN A 35 18.62 -6.15 30.83
C GLN A 35 17.87 -5.13 29.96
N ALA A 36 16.53 -5.13 29.94
CA ALA A 36 15.75 -4.22 29.10
C ALA A 36 15.26 -2.98 29.86
N THR A 37 15.13 -1.87 29.14
CA THR A 37 14.42 -0.67 29.58
C THR A 37 12.93 -0.83 29.23
N LEU A 38 12.07 -0.91 30.24
CA LEU A 38 10.62 -0.91 30.11
C LEU A 38 10.11 0.52 30.07
N LEU A 39 9.28 0.83 29.07
CA LEU A 39 8.52 2.07 28.95
C LEU A 39 7.02 1.76 28.96
N LYS A 40 6.25 2.54 29.74
CA LYS A 40 4.79 2.36 29.87
C LYS A 40 4.07 3.72 29.97
N PRO A 41 2.95 3.95 29.26
CA PRO A 41 2.13 5.16 29.46
C PRO A 41 1.54 5.21 30.87
N ALA A 42 1.54 6.38 31.49
CA ALA A 42 0.99 6.57 32.84
C ALA A 42 -0.55 6.60 32.88
N ASP A 43 -1.21 6.83 31.74
CA ASP A 43 -2.65 7.06 31.57
C ASP A 43 -3.44 5.85 31.03
N LEU A 44 -2.88 4.65 31.14
CA LEU A 44 -3.58 3.41 30.75
C LEU A 44 -4.86 3.20 31.57
N ARG A 45 -5.97 2.87 30.88
CA ARG A 45 -7.23 2.53 31.55
C ARG A 45 -7.09 1.16 32.23
N ASN A 46 -7.93 0.90 33.23
CA ASN A 46 -7.89 -0.36 33.97
C ASN A 46 -8.07 -1.56 33.02
N GLY A 47 -7.15 -2.54 33.10
CA GLY A 47 -7.14 -3.72 32.24
C GLY A 47 -6.48 -3.56 30.87
N GLU A 48 -6.09 -2.34 30.46
CA GLU A 48 -5.31 -2.12 29.24
C GLU A 48 -3.83 -2.49 29.46
N VAL A 49 -3.23 -3.12 28.44
CA VAL A 49 -1.81 -3.44 28.38
C VAL A 49 -1.20 -2.66 27.22
N TYR A 50 -0.19 -1.83 27.51
CA TYR A 50 0.65 -1.20 26.49
C TYR A 50 2.05 -0.97 27.06
N THR A 51 3.02 -1.79 26.63
CA THR A 51 4.36 -1.83 27.22
C THR A 51 5.40 -1.97 26.13
N VAL A 52 6.45 -1.15 26.17
CA VAL A 52 7.60 -1.25 25.27
C VAL A 52 8.81 -1.71 26.08
N LEU A 53 9.52 -2.72 25.57
CA LEU A 53 10.79 -3.20 26.11
C LEU A 53 11.89 -2.86 25.10
N VAL A 54 12.89 -2.09 25.53
CA VAL A 54 14.07 -1.77 24.72
C VAL A 54 15.26 -2.51 25.29
N PHE A 55 15.81 -3.45 24.53
CA PHE A 55 17.00 -4.21 24.94
C PHE A 55 18.28 -3.42 24.61
N PRO A 56 19.43 -3.68 25.25
CA PRO A 56 20.70 -3.17 24.75
C PRO A 56 21.04 -3.82 23.40
N PRO A 57 21.90 -3.21 22.58
CA PRO A 57 22.47 -3.87 21.40
C PRO A 57 23.05 -5.24 21.73
N GLN A 58 22.75 -6.23 20.90
CA GLN A 58 23.17 -7.62 21.07
C GLN A 58 24.06 -8.06 19.91
N PRO A 59 25.04 -8.94 20.12
CA PRO A 59 25.87 -9.44 19.04
C PRO A 59 25.05 -10.29 18.05
N LEU A 60 25.23 -10.03 16.76
CA LEU A 60 24.66 -10.84 15.68
C LEU A 60 25.43 -12.16 15.52
N ASN A 61 26.70 -12.21 15.94
CA ASN A 61 27.58 -13.38 15.86
C ASN A 61 27.68 -13.90 14.42
N GLY A 62 27.92 -12.98 13.47
CA GLY A 62 28.11 -13.31 12.05
C GLY A 62 26.84 -13.68 11.28
N GLN A 63 25.64 -13.48 11.85
CA GLN A 63 24.38 -13.61 11.10
C GLN A 63 23.92 -12.30 10.51
N GLY A 64 23.14 -12.39 9.44
CA GLY A 64 22.28 -11.28 9.03
C GLY A 64 21.21 -10.97 10.08
N VAL A 65 20.83 -9.69 10.19
CA VAL A 65 19.82 -9.22 11.15
C VAL A 65 18.49 -9.98 11.03
N GLN A 66 18.10 -10.39 9.82
CA GLN A 66 16.90 -11.19 9.59
C GLN A 66 16.93 -12.52 10.36
N GLU A 67 17.99 -13.29 10.18
CA GLU A 67 18.15 -14.63 10.75
C GLU A 67 18.28 -14.55 12.27
N TRP A 68 19.04 -13.57 12.74
CA TRP A 68 19.14 -13.24 14.16
C TRP A 68 17.77 -12.90 14.75
N THR A 69 16.98 -12.05 14.09
CA THR A 69 15.64 -11.66 14.54
C THR A 69 14.70 -12.85 14.64
N GLN A 70 14.70 -13.73 13.63
CA GLN A 70 13.85 -14.92 13.64
C GLN A 70 14.19 -15.84 14.82
N ARG A 71 15.48 -16.01 15.13
CA ARG A 71 15.92 -16.77 16.30
C ARG A 71 15.45 -16.14 17.60
N VAL A 72 15.62 -14.83 17.73
CA VAL A 72 15.19 -14.06 18.91
C VAL A 72 13.68 -14.21 19.13
N ILE A 73 12.87 -14.13 18.07
CA ILE A 73 11.42 -14.37 18.16
C ILE A 73 11.14 -15.80 18.62
N ASN A 74 11.76 -16.80 18.01
CA ASN A 74 11.51 -18.21 18.33
C ASN A 74 11.85 -18.53 19.81
N ALA A 75 12.93 -17.95 20.32
CA ALA A 75 13.33 -18.12 21.72
C ALA A 75 12.49 -17.27 22.70
N GLY A 76 12.12 -16.06 22.28
CA GLY A 76 11.52 -15.03 23.15
C GLY A 76 10.00 -14.90 23.06
N LEU A 77 9.32 -15.52 22.12
CA LEU A 77 7.85 -15.47 22.04
C LEU A 77 7.14 -16.28 23.15
N PRO A 78 7.58 -17.49 23.54
CA PRO A 78 6.89 -18.30 24.55
C PRO A 78 6.75 -17.66 25.94
N GLN A 79 7.64 -16.73 26.31
CA GLN A 79 7.58 -16.01 27.60
C GLN A 79 6.38 -15.04 27.68
N TYR A 80 5.79 -14.64 26.56
CA TYR A 80 4.70 -13.66 26.52
C TYR A 80 3.30 -14.29 26.53
N GLY A 81 3.20 -15.61 26.43
CA GLY A 81 1.94 -16.34 26.50
C GLY A 81 1.82 -17.47 25.48
N LYS A 82 0.65 -18.11 25.46
CA LYS A 82 0.34 -19.16 24.49
C LYS A 82 0.08 -18.50 23.13
N LEU A 83 0.85 -18.86 22.11
CA LEU A 83 0.63 -18.39 20.74
C LEU A 83 -0.77 -18.79 20.25
N LEU A 84 -1.51 -17.81 19.74
CA LEU A 84 -2.80 -17.97 19.07
C LEU A 84 -2.63 -17.83 17.56
N GLU A 85 -1.94 -16.77 17.12
CA GLU A 85 -1.69 -16.49 15.70
C GLU A 85 -0.23 -16.06 15.49
N PRO A 86 0.54 -16.76 14.62
CA PRO A 86 1.91 -16.39 14.29
C PRO A 86 1.95 -15.18 13.34
N GLY A 87 2.90 -14.28 13.59
CA GLY A 87 3.22 -13.16 12.71
C GLY A 87 4.34 -13.50 11.72
N ALA A 88 4.14 -13.19 10.44
CA ALA A 88 5.23 -13.25 9.47
C ALA A 88 6.31 -12.22 9.80
N LEU A 89 7.58 -12.60 9.69
CA LEU A 89 8.70 -11.68 9.76
C LEU A 89 8.79 -10.89 8.44
N THR A 90 8.62 -9.58 8.51
CA THR A 90 8.60 -8.70 7.35
C THR A 90 9.74 -7.69 7.42
N TYR A 91 10.35 -7.41 6.27
CA TYR A 91 11.37 -6.37 6.16
C TYR A 91 10.72 -5.03 5.82
N GLN A 92 11.01 -4.03 6.64
CA GLN A 92 10.56 -2.65 6.51
C GLN A 92 11.79 -1.76 6.75
N ALA A 93 12.66 -1.68 5.74
CA ALA A 93 14.02 -1.12 5.85
C ALA A 93 14.11 0.12 6.77
N PRO A 94 15.02 0.13 7.78
CA PRO A 94 15.99 -0.92 8.13
C PRO A 94 15.46 -1.97 9.13
N LEU A 95 14.15 -2.01 9.39
CA LEU A 95 13.54 -2.79 10.46
C LEU A 95 13.10 -4.18 10.00
N TRP A 96 13.24 -5.16 10.87
CA TRP A 96 12.59 -6.46 10.80
C TRP A 96 11.46 -6.48 11.82
N VAL A 97 10.23 -6.72 11.36
CA VAL A 97 9.02 -6.63 12.21
C VAL A 97 8.21 -7.91 12.13
N SER A 98 7.80 -8.43 13.30
CA SER A 98 6.84 -9.54 13.42
C SER A 98 5.86 -9.26 14.55
N THR A 99 4.56 -9.30 14.28
CA THR A 99 3.49 -9.14 15.27
C THR A 99 2.74 -10.44 15.45
N ASN A 100 2.77 -10.97 16.66
CA ASN A 100 2.19 -12.26 17.03
C ASN A 100 1.03 -12.05 18.00
N ILE A 101 -0.02 -12.86 17.91
CA ILE A 101 -1.15 -12.81 18.84
C ILE A 101 -1.00 -13.93 19.86
N VAL A 102 -1.03 -13.59 21.15
CA VAL A 102 -0.86 -14.53 22.26
C VAL A 102 -2.00 -14.42 23.27
N SER A 103 -2.25 -15.51 23.99
CA SER A 103 -3.09 -15.53 25.19
C SER A 103 -2.20 -15.52 26.43
N TYR A 104 -2.43 -14.55 27.32
CA TYR A 104 -1.72 -14.41 28.58
C TYR A 104 -2.70 -14.06 29.70
N ASN A 105 -2.75 -14.88 30.76
CA ASN A 105 -3.67 -14.71 31.90
C ASN A 105 -5.13 -14.42 31.51
N GLY A 106 -5.63 -15.08 30.47
CA GLY A 106 -7.02 -14.92 29.99
C GLY A 106 -7.26 -13.69 29.11
N GLN A 107 -6.23 -12.88 28.82
CA GLN A 107 -6.29 -11.75 27.89
C GLN A 107 -5.64 -12.10 26.55
N THR A 108 -6.14 -11.51 25.46
CA THR A 108 -5.53 -11.59 24.12
C THR A 108 -4.65 -10.36 23.91
N LEU A 109 -3.36 -10.59 23.63
CA LEU A 109 -2.37 -9.55 23.44
C LEU A 109 -1.68 -9.68 22.08
N ALA A 110 -1.30 -8.56 21.49
CA ALA A 110 -0.35 -8.49 20.39
C ALA A 110 1.07 -8.29 20.95
N VAL A 111 2.02 -9.09 20.47
CA VAL A 111 3.44 -9.00 20.79
C VAL A 111 4.19 -8.72 19.49
N SER A 112 4.71 -7.50 19.35
CA SER A 112 5.48 -7.09 18.19
C SER A 112 6.96 -7.05 18.52
N PHE A 113 7.78 -7.72 17.72
CA PHE A 113 9.24 -7.62 17.74
C PHE A 113 9.67 -6.70 16.62
N VAL A 114 10.53 -5.73 16.94
CA VAL A 114 11.14 -4.79 16.00
C VAL A 114 12.65 -4.87 16.18
N ALA A 115 13.36 -5.20 15.11
CA ALA A 115 14.79 -5.42 15.14
C ALA A 115 15.51 -4.65 14.02
N PHE A 116 16.71 -4.12 14.28
CA PHE A 116 17.50 -3.37 13.31
C PHE A 116 19.00 -3.37 13.64
N PRO A 117 19.89 -3.05 12.68
CA PRO A 117 21.33 -2.95 12.94
C PRO A 117 21.67 -1.87 13.99
N ALA A 118 22.68 -2.12 14.82
CA ALA A 118 23.08 -1.27 15.94
C ALA A 118 24.59 -0.94 15.99
N GLY A 119 25.32 -1.20 14.90
CA GLY A 119 26.77 -1.10 14.80
C GLY A 119 27.35 -2.34 14.08
N GLN A 120 28.69 -2.43 13.98
CA GLN A 120 29.35 -3.61 13.41
C GLN A 120 29.02 -4.87 14.21
N ASP A 121 28.44 -5.88 13.54
CA ASP A 121 27.99 -7.16 14.11
C ASP A 121 27.04 -7.03 15.33
N GLN A 122 26.24 -5.95 15.40
CA GLN A 122 25.28 -5.73 16.48
C GLN A 122 23.85 -5.48 15.98
N GLY A 123 22.87 -6.03 16.71
CA GLY A 123 21.44 -5.86 16.48
C GLY A 123 20.72 -5.25 17.68
N GLN A 124 19.86 -4.28 17.43
CA GLN A 124 18.99 -3.63 18.41
C GLN A 124 17.61 -4.30 18.36
N LEU A 125 17.05 -4.64 19.53
CA LEU A 125 15.71 -5.23 19.67
C LEU A 125 14.79 -4.34 20.49
N VAL A 126 13.56 -4.17 20.01
CA VAL A 126 12.45 -3.54 20.73
C VAL A 126 11.24 -4.48 20.68
N THR A 127 10.62 -4.75 21.83
CA THR A 127 9.41 -5.56 21.92
C THR A 127 8.24 -4.70 22.41
N LEU A 128 7.12 -4.69 21.69
CA LEU A 128 5.88 -4.04 22.08
C LEU A 128 4.84 -5.08 22.48
N LEU A 129 4.27 -4.94 23.66
CA LEU A 129 3.11 -5.70 24.12
C LEU A 129 1.91 -4.77 24.17
N SER A 130 0.81 -5.14 23.52
CA SER A 130 -0.41 -4.33 23.49
C SER A 130 -1.65 -5.19 23.61
N SER A 131 -2.69 -4.71 24.29
CA SER A 131 -4.05 -5.22 24.07
C SER A 131 -4.44 -5.02 22.61
N VAL A 132 -5.20 -5.94 22.03
CA VAL A 132 -5.68 -5.86 20.64
C VAL A 132 -6.83 -4.85 20.55
N ASN A 133 -6.49 -3.56 20.59
CA ASN A 133 -7.44 -2.44 20.56
C ASN A 133 -6.91 -1.31 19.67
N THR A 134 -7.67 -0.93 18.64
CA THR A 134 -7.28 0.07 17.65
C THR A 134 -7.23 1.50 18.20
N GLU A 135 -8.07 1.86 19.18
CA GLU A 135 -8.00 3.14 19.91
C GLU A 135 -6.71 3.21 20.74
N LEU A 136 -6.33 2.10 21.36
CA LEU A 136 -5.10 2.00 22.15
C LEU A 136 -3.84 2.15 21.28
N THR A 137 -3.81 1.44 20.15
CA THR A 137 -2.72 1.56 19.17
C THR A 137 -2.65 2.96 18.57
N GLY A 138 -3.79 3.58 18.26
CA GLY A 138 -3.85 4.96 17.75
C GLY A 138 -3.29 5.99 18.73
N ARG A 139 -3.57 5.85 20.03
CA ARG A 139 -3.08 6.76 21.08
C ARG A 139 -1.57 6.76 21.24
N TYR A 140 -0.95 5.58 21.19
CA TYR A 140 0.44 5.42 21.65
C TYR A 140 1.46 5.08 20.56
N SER A 141 1.04 4.62 19.37
CA SER A 141 1.94 4.22 18.28
C SER A 141 2.91 5.32 17.85
N LYS A 142 2.49 6.59 17.87
CA LYS A 142 3.38 7.74 17.56
C LYS A 142 4.56 7.83 18.54
N ALA A 143 4.30 7.65 19.83
CA ALA A 143 5.33 7.71 20.87
C ALA A 143 6.29 6.51 20.76
N VAL A 144 5.77 5.31 20.46
CA VAL A 144 6.62 4.13 20.22
C VAL A 144 7.48 4.30 18.96
N GLY A 145 6.90 4.86 17.90
CA GLY A 145 7.64 5.25 16.70
C GLY A 145 8.81 6.17 17.04
N GLN A 146 8.58 7.22 17.83
CA GLN A 146 9.66 8.11 18.27
C GLN A 146 10.78 7.39 19.03
N VAL A 147 10.45 6.47 19.95
CA VAL A 147 11.45 5.67 20.68
C VAL A 147 12.32 4.84 19.72
N ILE A 148 11.68 4.10 18.81
CA ILE A 148 12.38 3.27 17.82
C ILE A 148 13.21 4.16 16.88
N GLY A 149 12.66 5.30 16.48
CA GLY A 149 13.32 6.28 15.60
C GLY A 149 14.57 6.88 16.21
N THR A 150 14.51 7.34 17.46
CA THR A 150 15.69 7.88 18.15
C THR A 150 16.76 6.81 18.30
N LEU A 151 16.39 5.57 18.64
CA LEU A 151 17.34 4.46 18.74
C LEU A 151 18.00 4.14 17.39
N ALA A 152 17.23 4.14 16.31
CA ALA A 152 17.76 3.95 14.97
C ALA A 152 18.61 5.14 14.49
N ALA A 153 18.37 6.35 15.01
CA ALA A 153 19.10 7.56 14.67
C ALA A 153 20.37 7.77 15.50
N SER A 154 20.40 7.40 16.79
CA SER A 154 21.58 7.52 17.65
C SER A 154 22.75 6.64 17.19
N THR A 155 22.43 5.52 16.54
CA THR A 155 23.41 4.65 15.88
C THR A 155 24.09 5.33 14.68
N ARG A 156 23.49 6.37 14.08
CA ARG A 156 23.99 7.09 12.88
C ARG A 156 25.15 8.06 13.15
N ALA A 157 25.45 8.43 14.40
CA ALA A 157 26.35 9.54 14.71
C ALA A 157 27.85 9.16 14.86
N VAL A 158 28.24 7.89 14.67
CA VAL A 158 29.57 7.39 15.06
C VAL A 158 30.55 7.21 13.89
N GLN A 159 30.16 7.26 12.61
CA GLN A 159 31.10 7.02 11.50
C GLN A 159 30.71 7.78 10.21
N ALA A 160 31.64 8.57 9.67
CA ALA A 160 31.64 9.01 8.28
C ALA A 160 33.05 9.47 7.88
N ASP A 161 33.76 8.66 7.07
CA ASP A 161 34.90 9.11 6.26
C ASP A 161 34.49 9.20 4.77
N ALA A 162 35.22 9.98 3.98
CA ALA A 162 34.88 10.33 2.60
C ALA A 162 35.45 9.35 1.54
N PRO A 163 34.71 9.04 0.45
CA PRO A 163 35.12 8.04 -0.54
C PRO A 163 36.27 8.49 -1.47
N SER A 164 37.15 7.55 -1.84
CA SER A 164 38.22 7.77 -2.83
C SER A 164 37.73 7.55 -4.27
N LEU A 165 37.59 8.63 -5.04
CA LEU A 165 37.19 8.57 -6.45
C LEU A 165 38.37 8.30 -7.40
N PRO A 166 38.14 7.75 -8.61
CA PRO A 166 39.15 7.68 -9.67
C PRO A 166 39.74 9.06 -10.00
N ALA A 167 41.05 9.12 -10.27
CA ALA A 167 41.76 10.36 -10.56
C ALA A 167 41.12 11.14 -11.72
N GLY A 168 40.72 12.39 -11.46
CA GLY A 168 40.09 13.28 -12.45
C GLY A 168 38.56 13.23 -12.52
N ALA A 169 37.89 12.36 -11.75
CA ALA A 169 36.43 12.32 -11.68
C ALA A 169 35.86 13.58 -11.01
N ARG A 170 34.83 14.18 -11.62
CA ARG A 170 34.05 15.29 -11.05
C ARG A 170 32.62 14.80 -10.82
N PRO A 171 32.25 14.40 -9.60
CA PRO A 171 30.92 13.88 -9.32
C PRO A 171 29.85 14.96 -9.47
N GLY A 172 28.64 14.55 -9.87
CA GLY A 172 27.48 15.43 -9.96
C GLY A 172 27.14 15.94 -11.36
N GLY A 173 26.28 16.95 -11.40
CA GLY A 173 25.72 17.56 -12.61
C GLY A 173 24.38 16.97 -13.02
N SER A 174 23.93 17.28 -14.25
CA SER A 174 22.71 16.67 -14.81
C SER A 174 22.94 15.18 -15.10
N LEU A 175 22.11 14.32 -14.49
CA LEU A 175 22.14 12.88 -14.71
C LEU A 175 21.82 12.56 -16.17
N GLN A 176 22.66 11.75 -16.80
CA GLN A 176 22.40 11.29 -18.15
C GLN A 176 21.45 10.09 -18.14
N LEU A 177 20.21 10.31 -18.58
CA LEU A 177 19.20 9.26 -18.66
C LEU A 177 19.43 8.36 -19.87
N GLY A 178 19.10 7.07 -19.73
CA GLY A 178 19.30 6.05 -20.75
C GLY A 178 19.90 4.78 -20.20
N THR A 179 20.40 3.95 -21.10
CA THR A 179 20.97 2.64 -20.79
C THR A 179 22.47 2.74 -20.56
N TYR A 180 22.92 2.04 -19.53
CA TYR A 180 24.31 1.84 -19.14
C TYR A 180 24.68 0.36 -19.27
N ALA A 181 25.87 0.07 -19.77
CA ALA A 181 26.48 -1.25 -19.68
C ALA A 181 27.33 -1.32 -18.41
N CYS A 182 26.99 -2.27 -17.54
CA CYS A 182 27.59 -2.41 -16.22
C CYS A 182 28.45 -3.67 -16.13
N THR A 183 29.57 -3.53 -15.44
CA THR A 183 30.44 -4.62 -15.01
C THR A 183 30.54 -4.60 -13.49
N VAL A 184 30.50 -5.77 -12.86
CA VAL A 184 30.69 -5.90 -11.41
C VAL A 184 31.63 -7.05 -11.09
N GLY A 185 32.48 -6.88 -10.07
CA GLY A 185 33.31 -7.96 -9.52
C GLY A 185 34.23 -7.47 -8.42
N ILE A 186 35.00 -8.38 -7.83
CA ILE A 186 35.91 -8.06 -6.72
C ILE A 186 37.20 -7.43 -7.27
N ARG A 187 37.70 -6.38 -6.63
CA ARG A 187 38.96 -5.72 -6.98
C ARG A 187 40.11 -6.74 -6.96
N GLY A 188 40.90 -6.80 -8.03
CA GLY A 188 42.00 -7.76 -8.18
C GLY A 188 41.59 -9.11 -8.79
N GLU A 189 40.30 -9.42 -8.90
CA GLU A 189 39.83 -10.63 -9.59
C GLU A 189 39.55 -10.39 -11.08
N SER A 190 39.77 -11.44 -11.88
CA SER A 190 39.55 -11.46 -13.33
C SER A 190 38.09 -11.71 -13.71
N LYS A 191 37.31 -12.38 -12.86
CA LYS A 191 35.90 -12.67 -13.12
C LYS A 191 35.06 -11.40 -12.93
N ARG A 192 34.24 -11.06 -13.93
CA ARG A 192 33.30 -9.94 -13.90
C ARG A 192 31.93 -10.40 -14.41
N ASP A 193 30.88 -10.07 -13.68
CA ASP A 193 29.50 -10.22 -14.13
C ASP A 193 29.09 -8.97 -14.91
N THR A 194 28.17 -9.13 -15.87
CA THR A 194 27.70 -8.04 -16.73
C THR A 194 26.19 -7.95 -16.74
N TYR A 195 25.68 -6.72 -16.82
CA TYR A 195 24.25 -6.42 -16.94
C TYR A 195 24.06 -5.05 -17.59
N SER A 196 22.83 -4.74 -18.01
CA SER A 196 22.47 -3.39 -18.42
C SER A 196 21.59 -2.73 -17.36
N LEU A 197 21.85 -1.45 -17.07
CA LEU A 197 21.02 -0.61 -16.19
C LEU A 197 20.40 0.51 -17.01
N SER A 198 19.08 0.60 -17.05
CA SER A 198 18.36 1.71 -17.69
C SER A 198 17.84 2.67 -16.64
N LEU A 199 18.12 3.97 -16.76
CA LEU A 199 17.62 5.03 -15.89
C LEU A 199 16.58 5.88 -16.63
N TYR A 200 15.43 6.10 -16.00
CA TYR A 200 14.27 6.77 -16.59
C TYR A 200 14.02 8.14 -15.94
N GLY A 201 13.46 9.09 -16.70
CA GLY A 201 13.18 10.44 -16.21
C GLY A 201 12.14 10.52 -15.10
N ASN A 202 11.35 9.46 -14.90
CA ASN A 202 10.43 9.31 -13.79
C ASN A 202 11.09 8.70 -12.53
N GLN A 203 12.42 8.68 -12.46
CA GLN A 203 13.22 8.14 -11.35
C GLN A 203 13.08 6.63 -11.16
N GLU A 204 12.69 5.89 -12.20
CA GLU A 204 12.73 4.43 -12.20
C GLU A 204 14.01 3.90 -12.84
N TRP A 205 14.38 2.68 -12.50
CA TRP A 205 15.45 1.94 -13.15
C TRP A 205 15.00 0.52 -13.52
N ARG A 206 15.70 -0.06 -14.51
CA ARG A 206 15.54 -1.46 -14.92
C ARG A 206 16.91 -2.12 -15.10
N GLN A 207 17.09 -3.30 -14.51
CA GLN A 207 18.22 -4.19 -14.79
C GLN A 207 17.82 -5.28 -15.79
N GLU A 208 18.68 -5.51 -16.78
CA GLU A 208 18.59 -6.68 -17.65
C GLU A 208 19.88 -7.48 -17.65
N VAL A 209 19.73 -8.81 -17.65
CA VAL A 209 20.84 -9.77 -17.81
C VAL A 209 20.49 -10.66 -18.99
N GLY A 210 21.39 -10.74 -19.98
CA GLY A 210 21.14 -11.47 -21.22
C GLY A 210 19.88 -11.00 -21.99
N GLY A 211 19.54 -9.71 -21.89
CA GLY A 211 18.37 -9.10 -22.55
C GLY A 211 17.02 -9.37 -21.90
N LYS A 212 16.99 -10.02 -20.73
CA LYS A 212 15.78 -10.24 -19.93
C LYS A 212 15.78 -9.38 -18.69
N GLU A 213 14.67 -8.69 -18.44
CA GLU A 213 14.46 -7.96 -17.19
C GLU A 213 14.60 -8.89 -16.00
N GLN A 214 15.42 -8.50 -15.03
CA GLN A 214 15.59 -9.23 -13.76
C GLN A 214 14.98 -8.45 -12.59
N ARG A 215 15.16 -7.13 -12.59
CA ARG A 215 14.79 -6.24 -11.48
C ARG A 215 14.43 -4.86 -12.00
N ALA A 216 13.56 -4.18 -11.29
CA ALA A 216 13.20 -2.79 -11.54
C ALA A 216 12.70 -2.15 -10.24
N ASN A 217 13.06 -0.89 -10.00
CA ASN A 217 12.62 -0.12 -8.84
C ASN A 217 12.82 1.38 -9.08
N ALA A 218 12.65 2.22 -8.05
CA ALA A 218 13.04 3.62 -8.07
C ALA A 218 14.53 3.82 -7.72
N TYR A 219 15.14 4.87 -8.27
CA TYR A 219 16.49 5.34 -7.89
C TYR A 219 16.42 6.77 -7.34
N ARG A 220 17.46 7.21 -6.64
CA ARG A 220 17.62 8.60 -6.18
C ARG A 220 18.92 9.18 -6.68
N TYR A 221 18.90 10.46 -7.05
CA TYR A 221 20.07 11.14 -7.54
C TYR A 221 20.19 12.54 -6.92
N ASP A 222 21.35 12.81 -6.35
CA ASP A 222 21.73 14.14 -5.86
C ASP A 222 22.67 14.80 -6.89
N ALA A 223 22.20 15.84 -7.56
CA ALA A 223 22.96 16.50 -8.62
C ALA A 223 24.18 17.28 -8.11
N ALA A 224 24.20 17.70 -6.84
CA ALA A 224 25.29 18.49 -6.28
C ALA A 224 26.50 17.62 -5.91
N SER A 225 26.23 16.47 -5.30
CA SER A 225 27.23 15.51 -4.84
C SER A 225 27.49 14.39 -5.83
N GLY A 226 26.62 14.19 -6.82
CA GLY A 226 26.66 13.07 -7.74
C GLY A 226 26.22 11.74 -7.15
N ARG A 227 25.82 11.68 -5.88
CA ARG A 227 25.39 10.43 -5.25
C ARG A 227 24.15 9.88 -5.96
N LEU A 228 24.23 8.61 -6.34
CA LEU A 228 23.18 7.88 -7.05
C LEU A 228 22.88 6.60 -6.28
N ASP A 229 21.67 6.50 -5.71
CA ASP A 229 21.18 5.27 -5.08
C ASP A 229 20.30 4.51 -6.05
N VAL A 230 20.70 3.30 -6.44
CA VAL A 230 19.91 2.44 -7.33
C VAL A 230 19.31 1.28 -6.54
N ASP A 231 20.17 0.38 -6.04
CA ASP A 231 19.75 -0.80 -5.29
C ASP A 231 20.96 -1.48 -4.64
N SER A 232 20.80 -1.97 -3.40
CA SER A 232 21.88 -2.67 -2.69
C SER A 232 22.24 -4.01 -3.34
N SER A 233 21.29 -4.68 -3.98
CA SER A 233 21.56 -5.93 -4.70
C SER A 233 22.34 -5.75 -6.01
N LEU A 234 22.46 -4.50 -6.48
CA LEU A 234 23.32 -4.12 -7.59
C LEU A 234 24.68 -3.60 -7.10
N TRP A 235 24.91 -3.54 -5.78
CA TRP A 235 26.10 -2.94 -5.18
C TRP A 235 26.23 -1.47 -5.63
N MET A 236 25.08 -0.79 -5.77
CA MET A 236 24.96 0.59 -6.25
C MET A 236 24.04 1.34 -5.31
N TYR A 237 24.56 1.62 -4.12
CA TYR A 237 23.87 2.35 -3.08
C TYR A 237 24.90 3.12 -2.26
N ASN A 238 24.46 4.14 -1.56
CA ASN A 238 25.27 4.90 -0.64
C ASN A 238 24.91 4.44 0.77
N ALA A 239 25.72 3.53 1.32
CA ALA A 239 25.56 3.11 2.70
C ALA A 239 25.83 4.29 3.62
N GLN A 240 25.15 4.30 4.78
CA GLN A 240 25.39 5.32 5.81
C GLN A 240 26.52 4.93 6.77
N TYR A 241 26.97 3.67 6.75
CA TYR A 241 27.79 3.08 7.82
C TYR A 241 29.06 2.37 7.34
N ASP A 242 29.22 2.20 6.03
CA ASP A 242 30.34 1.51 5.40
C ASP A 242 30.99 2.43 4.36
N ASP A 243 32.19 2.08 3.89
CA ASP A 243 32.87 2.78 2.80
C ASP A 243 32.17 2.59 1.43
N ASP A 244 30.95 2.05 1.45
CA ASP A 244 30.14 1.78 0.27
C ASP A 244 29.51 3.06 -0.26
N PHE A 245 29.78 3.34 -1.52
CA PHE A 245 29.24 4.52 -2.19
C PHE A 245 28.85 4.20 -3.62
N SER A 246 27.93 5.01 -4.15
CA SER A 246 27.62 5.01 -5.56
C SER A 246 27.43 6.43 -6.06
N VAL A 247 28.21 6.78 -7.08
CA VAL A 247 28.27 8.13 -7.64
C VAL A 247 28.17 8.11 -9.16
N PHE A 248 27.50 9.11 -9.68
CA PHE A 248 27.52 9.48 -11.07
C PHE A 248 28.51 10.63 -11.30
N TYR A 249 29.26 10.52 -12.38
CA TYR A 249 30.13 11.58 -12.89
C TYR A 249 30.19 11.50 -14.42
N ARG A 250 30.86 12.47 -15.04
CA ARG A 250 31.17 12.43 -16.47
C ARG A 250 32.63 12.09 -16.70
N ASP A 251 32.90 11.17 -17.62
CA ASP A 251 34.27 10.88 -18.06
C ASP A 251 34.87 12.07 -18.84
N ALA A 252 36.15 11.98 -19.21
CA ALA A 252 36.84 13.02 -19.98
C ALA A 252 36.19 13.29 -21.36
N GLY A 253 35.43 12.32 -21.90
CA GLY A 253 34.65 12.46 -23.13
C GLY A 253 33.24 13.00 -22.92
N GLY A 254 32.87 13.40 -21.68
CA GLY A 254 31.56 13.91 -21.33
C GLY A 254 30.47 12.82 -21.16
N ARG A 255 30.82 11.54 -21.28
CA ARG A 255 29.85 10.43 -21.16
C ARG A 255 29.57 10.15 -19.69
N GLY A 256 28.31 9.88 -19.38
CA GLY A 256 27.89 9.47 -18.05
C GLY A 256 28.54 8.16 -17.61
N VAL A 257 29.12 8.15 -16.42
CA VAL A 257 29.66 6.98 -15.75
C VAL A 257 29.05 6.90 -14.36
N ILE A 258 28.64 5.69 -13.97
CA ILE A 258 28.29 5.39 -12.59
C ILE A 258 29.37 4.48 -12.03
N TYR A 259 29.86 4.81 -10.86
CA TYR A 259 30.87 4.06 -10.15
C TYR A 259 30.40 3.78 -8.74
N ALA A 260 30.57 2.54 -8.30
CA ALA A 260 30.25 2.15 -6.95
C ALA A 260 31.30 1.19 -6.40
N GLU A 261 31.55 1.30 -5.10
CA GLU A 261 32.33 0.37 -4.31
C GLU A 261 31.48 -0.13 -3.15
N ASP A 262 31.67 -1.39 -2.79
CA ASP A 262 31.11 -2.02 -1.60
C ASP A 262 32.18 -2.90 -0.95
N ASP A 263 32.48 -2.70 0.33
CA ASP A 263 33.44 -3.50 1.09
C ASP A 263 32.79 -4.21 2.29
N TYR A 264 32.16 -5.35 2.00
CA TYR A 264 31.59 -6.23 3.02
C TYR A 264 32.62 -7.15 3.73
N GLY A 265 33.91 -6.79 3.79
CA GLY A 265 34.95 -7.57 4.47
C GLY A 265 35.35 -8.88 3.79
N LEU A 266 34.85 -9.13 2.58
CA LEU A 266 35.23 -10.23 1.67
C LEU A 266 35.98 -9.74 0.43
N GLY A 267 36.40 -8.47 0.43
CA GLY A 267 37.08 -7.78 -0.66
C GLY A 267 36.20 -6.74 -1.35
N VAL A 268 36.80 -5.64 -1.81
CA VAL A 268 36.09 -4.50 -2.40
C VAL A 268 35.43 -4.90 -3.72
N ARG A 269 34.10 -4.93 -3.73
CA ARG A 269 33.30 -5.14 -4.93
C ARG A 269 33.16 -3.81 -5.66
N VAL A 270 33.52 -3.81 -6.94
CA VAL A 270 33.51 -2.61 -7.78
C VAL A 270 32.49 -2.80 -8.88
N THR A 271 31.56 -1.84 -8.98
CA THR A 271 30.60 -1.74 -10.07
C THR A 271 30.93 -0.53 -10.92
N THR A 272 31.07 -0.72 -12.23
CA THR A 272 31.26 0.38 -13.19
C THR A 272 30.23 0.26 -14.30
N CYS A 273 29.47 1.33 -14.50
CA CYS A 273 28.44 1.42 -15.52
C CYS A 273 28.77 2.56 -16.48
N GLN A 274 28.89 2.26 -17.77
CA GLN A 274 29.15 3.25 -18.81
C GLN A 274 27.91 3.49 -19.66
N TYR A 275 27.59 4.76 -19.93
CA TYR A 275 26.47 5.10 -20.80
C TYR A 275 26.65 4.54 -22.22
N VAL A 276 25.63 3.86 -22.75
CA VAL A 276 25.64 3.24 -24.08
C VAL A 276 24.53 3.71 -25.02
N GLY A 277 23.58 4.53 -24.54
CA GLY A 277 22.55 5.13 -25.40
C GLY A 277 21.20 5.32 -24.71
N GLU A 278 20.19 5.69 -25.50
CA GLU A 278 18.83 5.88 -25.00
C GLU A 278 18.14 4.57 -24.60
N ASN A 279 17.13 4.68 -23.74
CA ASN A 279 16.35 3.53 -23.29
C ASN A 279 15.56 2.91 -24.45
N LYS A 280 15.76 1.62 -24.70
CA LYS A 280 15.04 0.89 -25.76
C LYS A 280 13.62 0.46 -25.38
N ARG A 281 13.31 0.43 -24.09
CA ARG A 281 12.02 -0.02 -23.54
C ARG A 281 11.40 1.08 -22.68
N PRO A 282 10.05 1.20 -22.65
CA PRO A 282 9.35 2.12 -21.74
C PRO A 282 9.68 1.86 -20.27
N SER A 283 9.40 2.83 -19.40
CA SER A 283 9.65 2.67 -17.97
C SER A 283 8.82 1.51 -17.38
N PRO A 284 9.24 0.94 -16.23
CA PRO A 284 8.44 -0.03 -15.49
C PRO A 284 7.01 0.44 -15.20
N ALA A 285 6.81 1.67 -14.73
CA ALA A 285 5.48 2.27 -14.50
C ALA A 285 4.63 2.33 -15.77
N ASP A 286 5.20 2.72 -16.91
CA ASP A 286 4.45 2.78 -18.18
C ASP A 286 3.99 1.39 -18.63
N VAL A 287 4.87 0.38 -18.48
CA VAL A 287 4.52 -1.02 -18.77
C VAL A 287 3.40 -1.50 -17.85
N LYS A 288 3.50 -1.21 -16.54
CA LYS A 288 2.47 -1.55 -15.56
C LYS A 288 1.14 -0.87 -15.87
N ALA A 289 1.13 0.44 -16.11
CA ALA A 289 -0.07 1.19 -16.43
C ALA A 289 -0.73 0.66 -17.71
N LYS A 290 0.05 0.32 -18.74
CA LYS A 290 -0.46 -0.30 -19.97
C LYS A 290 -1.03 -1.69 -19.73
N ALA A 291 -0.36 -2.51 -18.92
CA ALA A 291 -0.84 -3.85 -18.56
C ALA A 291 -2.14 -3.78 -17.73
N GLU A 292 -2.22 -2.85 -16.77
CA GLU A 292 -3.42 -2.58 -15.98
C GLU A 292 -4.57 -2.09 -16.87
N ALA A 293 -4.32 -1.20 -17.81
CA ALA A 293 -5.33 -0.75 -18.78
C ALA A 293 -5.81 -1.92 -19.67
N ALA A 294 -4.89 -2.76 -20.16
CA ALA A 294 -5.24 -3.94 -20.94
C ALA A 294 -6.02 -4.98 -20.13
N ALA A 295 -5.64 -5.20 -18.86
CA ALA A 295 -6.35 -6.08 -17.95
C ALA A 295 -7.75 -5.54 -17.62
N ALA A 296 -7.88 -4.23 -17.40
CA ALA A 296 -9.17 -3.58 -17.19
C ALA A 296 -10.08 -3.71 -18.42
N GLU A 297 -9.54 -3.51 -19.63
CA GLU A 297 -10.28 -3.70 -20.88
C GLU A 297 -10.66 -5.18 -21.10
N ALA A 298 -9.77 -6.10 -20.77
CA ALA A 298 -10.04 -7.54 -20.85
C ALA A 298 -11.14 -7.98 -19.85
N ALA A 299 -11.15 -7.39 -18.65
CA ALA A 299 -12.13 -7.65 -17.60
C ALA A 299 -13.48 -6.95 -17.83
N ARG A 300 -13.55 -6.00 -18.76
CA ARG A 300 -14.78 -5.28 -19.10
C ARG A 300 -15.87 -6.27 -19.50
N PHE A 301 -17.07 -6.09 -18.94
CA PHE A 301 -18.22 -6.90 -19.27
C PHE A 301 -18.59 -6.75 -20.76
N LYS A 302 -18.62 -7.86 -21.50
CA LYS A 302 -18.75 -7.87 -22.97
C LYS A 302 -20.14 -8.25 -23.48
N TRP A 303 -20.99 -8.80 -22.61
CA TRP A 303 -22.31 -9.32 -23.01
C TRP A 303 -23.35 -8.19 -23.00
N VAL A 304 -23.13 -7.19 -23.85
CA VAL A 304 -23.95 -5.99 -23.97
C VAL A 304 -24.56 -5.87 -25.36
N THR A 305 -25.74 -5.28 -25.41
CA THR A 305 -26.43 -4.88 -26.65
C THR A 305 -26.10 -3.42 -27.00
N ALA A 306 -26.59 -2.95 -28.15
CA ALA A 306 -26.65 -1.51 -28.39
C ALA A 306 -27.46 -0.80 -27.29
N PRO A 307 -27.13 0.46 -26.93
CA PRO A 307 -27.78 1.18 -25.83
C PRO A 307 -29.32 1.09 -25.86
N GLY A 308 -29.91 0.62 -24.75
CA GLY A 308 -31.36 0.51 -24.59
C GLY A 308 -32.03 -0.66 -25.32
N LYS A 309 -31.27 -1.55 -25.98
CA LYS A 309 -31.81 -2.70 -26.74
C LYS A 309 -31.80 -4.03 -25.98
N GLY A 310 -31.39 -4.02 -24.71
CA GLY A 310 -31.40 -5.16 -23.81
C GLY A 310 -32.78 -5.36 -23.15
N VAL A 311 -32.76 -5.75 -21.88
CA VAL A 311 -33.95 -6.05 -21.08
C VAL A 311 -34.76 -4.78 -20.84
N GLN A 312 -36.00 -4.79 -21.34
CA GLN A 312 -36.94 -3.68 -21.19
C GLN A 312 -37.60 -3.70 -19.82
N GLY A 313 -37.97 -2.54 -19.28
CA GLY A 313 -38.59 -2.42 -17.96
C GLY A 313 -39.85 -3.28 -17.78
N SER A 314 -40.63 -3.48 -18.85
CA SER A 314 -41.81 -4.35 -18.84
C SER A 314 -41.49 -5.83 -18.60
N GLN A 315 -40.25 -6.27 -18.87
CA GLN A 315 -39.76 -7.64 -18.68
C GLN A 315 -39.13 -7.85 -17.31
N ILE A 316 -38.87 -6.77 -16.56
CA ILE A 316 -38.20 -6.82 -15.25
C ILE A 316 -39.26 -6.99 -14.17
N GLU A 317 -39.05 -7.97 -13.32
CA GLU A 317 -39.83 -8.16 -12.10
C GLU A 317 -39.24 -7.34 -10.94
N GLY A 318 -37.92 -7.26 -10.84
CA GLY A 318 -37.25 -6.47 -9.83
C GLY A 318 -35.75 -6.65 -9.84
N LEU A 319 -35.05 -5.83 -9.07
CA LEU A 319 -33.63 -5.96 -8.80
C LEU A 319 -33.46 -6.10 -7.28
N LEU A 320 -32.64 -7.07 -6.87
CA LEU A 320 -32.28 -7.28 -5.48
C LEU A 320 -30.86 -6.78 -5.25
N HIS A 321 -30.66 -6.03 -4.18
CA HIS A 321 -29.34 -5.60 -3.70
C HIS A 321 -28.95 -6.40 -2.46
N THR A 322 -27.73 -6.90 -2.44
CA THR A 322 -27.15 -7.63 -1.32
C THR A 322 -25.83 -6.97 -0.94
N GLY A 323 -25.73 -6.52 0.31
CA GLY A 323 -24.49 -6.01 0.89
C GLY A 323 -24.01 -6.91 2.03
N ARG A 324 -22.72 -7.23 2.07
CA ARG A 324 -22.11 -8.04 3.13
C ARG A 324 -20.77 -7.46 3.57
N ASN A 325 -20.53 -7.50 4.86
CA ASN A 325 -19.23 -7.21 5.45
C ASN A 325 -18.33 -8.43 5.31
N GLU A 326 -17.17 -8.27 4.70
CA GLU A 326 -16.11 -9.28 4.61
C GLU A 326 -14.84 -8.78 5.30
N TYR A 327 -14.31 -9.58 6.23
CA TYR A 327 -13.03 -9.31 6.85
C TYR A 327 -11.90 -9.84 5.98
N THR A 328 -10.99 -8.95 5.60
CA THR A 328 -9.77 -9.28 4.84
C THR A 328 -8.53 -8.92 5.67
N ALA A 329 -7.35 -9.36 5.23
CA ALA A 329 -6.08 -8.91 5.81
C ALA A 329 -5.88 -7.37 5.75
N MET A 330 -6.69 -6.67 4.96
CA MET A 330 -6.72 -5.22 4.82
C MET A 330 -7.86 -4.55 5.60
N GLY A 331 -8.58 -5.29 6.45
CA GLY A 331 -9.69 -4.81 7.25
C GLY A 331 -11.07 -5.19 6.68
N LEU A 332 -12.10 -4.54 7.24
CA LEU A 332 -13.51 -4.74 6.86
C LEU A 332 -13.77 -4.15 5.47
N GLN A 333 -14.26 -4.97 4.55
CA GLN A 333 -14.72 -4.55 3.23
C GLN A 333 -16.23 -4.78 3.11
N PHE A 334 -16.95 -3.77 2.62
CA PHE A 334 -18.36 -3.93 2.25
C PHE A 334 -18.44 -4.39 0.79
N LYS A 335 -18.87 -5.63 0.57
CA LYS A 335 -19.08 -6.20 -0.77
C LYS A 335 -20.55 -6.15 -1.14
N GLU A 336 -20.80 -5.65 -2.35
CA GLU A 336 -22.12 -5.50 -2.91
C GLU A 336 -22.30 -6.43 -4.11
N SER A 337 -23.52 -6.95 -4.29
CA SER A 337 -23.92 -7.70 -5.46
C SER A 337 -25.40 -7.48 -5.76
N TRP A 338 -25.79 -7.72 -7.01
CA TRP A 338 -27.14 -7.43 -7.48
C TRP A 338 -27.70 -8.57 -8.31
N THR A 339 -28.93 -8.99 -8.00
CA THR A 339 -29.64 -10.07 -8.71
C THR A 339 -30.83 -9.50 -9.46
N LEU A 340 -30.79 -9.56 -10.80
CA LEU A 340 -31.88 -9.16 -11.67
C LEU A 340 -32.92 -10.28 -11.75
N LEU A 341 -34.18 -9.97 -11.44
CA LEU A 341 -35.32 -10.87 -11.58
C LEU A 341 -36.11 -10.50 -12.83
N LEU A 342 -36.28 -11.45 -13.75
CA LEU A 342 -37.09 -11.31 -14.95
C LEU A 342 -38.47 -11.95 -14.76
N LYS A 343 -39.49 -11.39 -15.41
CA LYS A 343 -40.86 -11.92 -15.38
C LYS A 343 -41.02 -13.29 -16.05
N ASP A 344 -40.06 -13.71 -16.87
CA ASP A 344 -40.01 -15.05 -17.49
C ASP A 344 -39.54 -16.16 -16.52
N GLY A 345 -39.33 -15.82 -15.24
CA GLY A 345 -38.92 -16.74 -14.18
C GLY A 345 -37.41 -17.02 -14.16
N TRP A 346 -36.59 -16.23 -14.87
CA TRP A 346 -35.12 -16.30 -14.78
C TRP A 346 -34.54 -15.17 -13.93
N ALA A 347 -33.52 -15.52 -13.16
CA ALA A 347 -32.73 -14.60 -12.36
C ALA A 347 -31.29 -14.58 -12.86
N TYR A 348 -30.65 -13.42 -12.79
CA TYR A 348 -29.26 -13.21 -13.15
C TYR A 348 -28.49 -12.62 -11.99
N ASP A 349 -27.52 -13.36 -11.45
CA ASP A 349 -26.74 -12.97 -10.29
C ASP A 349 -25.47 -12.17 -10.70
N GLY A 350 -25.22 -11.07 -10.00
CA GLY A 350 -24.07 -10.18 -10.22
C GLY A 350 -24.21 -9.34 -11.50
N LEU A 351 -25.35 -8.66 -11.64
CA LEU A 351 -25.65 -7.73 -12.74
C LEU A 351 -24.61 -6.61 -12.83
N ARG A 352 -23.85 -6.49 -13.92
CA ARG A 352 -22.75 -5.50 -14.04
C ARG A 352 -23.07 -4.29 -14.90
N VAL A 353 -24.17 -4.33 -15.64
CA VAL A 353 -24.59 -3.29 -16.59
C VAL A 353 -26.08 -2.97 -16.40
N PRO A 354 -26.57 -1.82 -16.87
CA PRO A 354 -28.01 -1.58 -16.93
C PRO A 354 -28.72 -2.77 -17.59
N PRO A 355 -29.86 -3.24 -17.04
CA PRO A 355 -30.69 -4.26 -17.69
C PRO A 355 -31.01 -3.91 -19.15
N ALA A 356 -31.26 -2.62 -19.41
CA ALA A 356 -31.55 -2.08 -20.74
C ALA A 356 -30.39 -2.23 -21.75
N ASP A 357 -29.19 -2.57 -21.28
CA ASP A 357 -28.01 -2.77 -22.13
C ASP A 357 -27.51 -4.23 -22.08
N LEU A 358 -28.07 -5.10 -21.22
CA LEU A 358 -27.67 -6.50 -21.06
C LEU A 358 -28.08 -7.37 -22.27
N ASP A 359 -27.13 -8.10 -22.86
CA ASP A 359 -27.42 -9.19 -23.80
C ASP A 359 -27.64 -10.49 -23.03
N VAL A 360 -28.93 -10.80 -22.81
CA VAL A 360 -29.36 -12.01 -22.09
C VAL A 360 -28.94 -13.28 -22.81
N ALA A 361 -29.00 -13.31 -24.14
CA ALA A 361 -28.68 -14.52 -24.91
C ALA A 361 -27.17 -14.81 -24.84
N ALA A 362 -26.34 -13.80 -25.06
CA ALA A 362 -24.89 -13.93 -24.95
C ALA A 362 -24.47 -14.25 -23.50
N SER A 363 -25.05 -13.59 -22.50
CA SER A 363 -24.72 -13.87 -21.10
C SER A 363 -25.15 -15.28 -20.68
N ARG A 364 -26.34 -15.76 -21.05
CA ARG A 364 -26.76 -17.14 -20.75
C ARG A 364 -25.83 -18.18 -21.36
N LYS A 365 -25.35 -17.95 -22.58
CA LYS A 365 -24.41 -18.83 -23.28
C LYS A 365 -23.04 -18.87 -22.60
N ASN A 366 -22.51 -17.70 -22.21
CA ASN A 366 -21.13 -17.58 -21.74
C ASN A 366 -20.98 -17.58 -20.21
N GLU A 367 -22.07 -17.38 -19.48
CA GLU A 367 -22.09 -17.31 -18.01
C GLU A 367 -23.22 -18.17 -17.41
N PRO A 368 -23.41 -19.44 -17.81
CA PRO A 368 -24.57 -20.23 -17.40
C PRO A 368 -24.72 -20.37 -15.88
N GLY A 369 -23.60 -20.36 -15.14
CA GLY A 369 -23.60 -20.43 -13.67
C GLY A 369 -24.15 -19.18 -12.96
N ARG A 370 -24.38 -18.07 -13.68
CA ARG A 370 -25.02 -16.86 -13.14
C ARG A 370 -26.52 -16.81 -13.38
N TRP A 371 -27.08 -17.77 -14.11
CA TRP A 371 -28.49 -17.82 -14.48
C TRP A 371 -29.20 -18.95 -13.75
N ARG A 372 -30.31 -18.63 -13.08
CA ARG A 372 -31.12 -19.63 -12.37
C ARG A 372 -32.60 -19.35 -12.47
N LYS A 373 -33.42 -20.39 -12.35
CA LYS A 373 -34.87 -20.24 -12.26
C LYS A 373 -35.24 -19.67 -10.89
N TRP A 374 -36.18 -18.73 -10.86
CA TRP A 374 -36.71 -18.15 -9.62
C TRP A 374 -38.24 -18.19 -9.61
N ARG A 375 -38.82 -18.13 -8.41
CA ARG A 375 -40.27 -17.94 -8.20
C ARG A 375 -40.52 -17.22 -6.87
N ARG A 376 -41.74 -16.72 -6.69
CA ARG A 376 -42.20 -16.28 -5.37
C ARG A 376 -42.63 -17.47 -4.53
N GLN A 377 -42.33 -17.43 -3.25
CA GLN A 377 -42.86 -18.33 -2.25
C GLN A 377 -43.39 -17.48 -1.08
N GLY A 378 -44.70 -17.18 -1.11
CA GLY A 378 -45.27 -16.18 -0.22
C GLY A 378 -44.67 -14.79 -0.47
N LYS A 379 -44.04 -14.22 0.56
CA LYS A 379 -43.35 -12.92 0.48
C LYS A 379 -41.90 -13.06 -0.02
N ASP A 380 -41.35 -14.27 -0.02
CA ASP A 380 -39.95 -14.52 -0.32
C ASP A 380 -39.72 -14.76 -1.81
N VAL A 381 -38.50 -14.43 -2.25
CA VAL A 381 -37.98 -14.82 -3.56
C VAL A 381 -37.09 -16.04 -3.35
N VAL A 382 -37.40 -17.14 -4.03
CA VAL A 382 -36.58 -18.35 -4.01
C VAL A 382 -36.06 -18.65 -5.41
N ALA A 383 -34.86 -19.20 -5.50
CA ALA A 383 -34.29 -19.63 -6.76
C ALA A 383 -33.69 -21.03 -6.66
N LEU A 384 -33.71 -21.73 -7.79
CA LEU A 384 -33.23 -23.10 -7.90
C LEU A 384 -31.71 -23.11 -7.84
N ASP A 385 -31.17 -23.74 -6.80
CA ASP A 385 -29.73 -23.95 -6.68
C ASP A 385 -29.29 -25.13 -7.56
N ALA A 386 -28.35 -24.88 -8.47
CA ALA A 386 -27.91 -25.87 -9.45
C ALA A 386 -27.17 -27.07 -8.84
N ARG A 387 -26.61 -26.92 -7.62
CA ARG A 387 -25.84 -27.99 -6.95
C ARG A 387 -26.73 -28.95 -6.19
N THR A 388 -27.74 -28.42 -5.49
CA THR A 388 -28.62 -29.19 -4.61
C THR A 388 -29.98 -29.50 -5.25
N ASN A 389 -30.31 -28.85 -6.37
CA ASN A 389 -31.61 -28.92 -7.03
C ASN A 389 -32.77 -28.54 -6.10
N LYS A 390 -32.52 -27.67 -5.13
CA LYS A 390 -33.51 -27.17 -4.16
C LYS A 390 -33.82 -25.69 -4.41
N TRP A 391 -35.05 -25.30 -4.07
CA TRP A 391 -35.45 -23.89 -4.03
C TRP A 391 -34.91 -23.27 -2.74
N LEU A 392 -33.97 -22.34 -2.85
CA LEU A 392 -33.36 -21.65 -1.71
C LEU A 392 -33.73 -20.15 -1.74
N PRO A 393 -33.87 -19.50 -0.57
CA PRO A 393 -34.06 -18.06 -0.50
C PRO A 393 -32.96 -17.30 -1.25
N VAL A 394 -33.36 -16.27 -1.97
CA VAL A 394 -32.44 -15.29 -2.56
C VAL A 394 -32.27 -14.15 -1.57
N GLU A 395 -31.04 -13.95 -1.11
CA GLU A 395 -30.73 -12.82 -0.24
C GLU A 395 -30.84 -11.48 -0.97
N GLY A 396 -31.14 -10.43 -0.22
CA GLY A 396 -31.13 -9.06 -0.70
C GLY A 396 -32.48 -8.35 -0.55
N SER A 397 -32.42 -7.03 -0.64
CA SER A 397 -33.60 -6.15 -0.59
C SER A 397 -33.94 -5.63 -1.97
N ARG A 398 -35.24 -5.46 -2.24
CA ARG A 398 -35.69 -4.86 -3.50
C ARG A 398 -35.30 -3.40 -3.54
N VAL A 399 -34.70 -2.99 -4.66
CA VAL A 399 -34.32 -1.61 -4.93
C VAL A 399 -35.32 -0.93 -5.88
N LEU A 400 -35.22 0.38 -5.99
CA LEU A 400 -36.14 1.20 -6.78
C LEU A 400 -35.43 1.74 -8.04
N PRO A 401 -36.02 1.55 -9.23
CA PRO A 401 -35.54 2.21 -10.43
C PRO A 401 -35.86 3.72 -10.38
N ALA A 402 -35.16 4.50 -11.21
CA ALA A 402 -35.54 5.88 -11.48
C ALA A 402 -36.80 5.94 -12.35
N THR A 403 -37.61 6.98 -12.14
CA THR A 403 -38.64 7.34 -13.12
C THR A 403 -37.99 7.91 -14.40
N PRO A 404 -38.60 7.75 -15.58
CA PRO A 404 -38.05 8.32 -16.81
C PRO A 404 -37.89 9.85 -16.70
N GLY A 405 -36.66 10.34 -16.88
CA GLY A 405 -36.33 11.77 -16.81
C GLY A 405 -36.24 12.31 -15.38
N GLU A 406 -36.15 11.45 -14.36
CA GLU A 406 -36.06 11.88 -12.97
C GLU A 406 -34.93 12.90 -12.74
N ARG A 407 -35.27 14.00 -12.05
CA ARG A 407 -34.33 15.07 -11.69
C ARG A 407 -33.96 14.98 -10.22
N LEU A 408 -32.68 15.11 -9.95
CA LEU A 408 -32.06 15.16 -8.64
C LEU A 408 -31.52 16.57 -8.38
N GLU A 409 -31.59 17.00 -7.14
CA GLU A 409 -31.01 18.26 -6.65
C GLU A 409 -30.31 17.95 -5.33
N ARG A 410 -29.09 17.43 -5.40
CA ARG A 410 -28.32 17.00 -4.22
C ARG A 410 -26.87 16.62 -4.54
N ARG A 411 -26.05 16.66 -3.50
CA ARG A 411 -24.73 16.04 -3.47
C ARG A 411 -24.81 14.60 -2.96
N VAL A 412 -24.10 13.69 -3.61
CA VAL A 412 -23.88 12.32 -3.13
C VAL A 412 -22.41 11.98 -3.16
N GLU A 413 -21.95 11.21 -2.18
CA GLU A 413 -20.55 10.88 -2.00
C GLU A 413 -20.34 9.38 -1.72
N TYR A 414 -19.22 8.88 -2.23
CA TYR A 414 -18.66 7.58 -1.89
C TYR A 414 -17.25 7.83 -1.36
N THR A 415 -16.97 7.32 -0.16
CA THR A 415 -15.64 7.34 0.43
C THR A 415 -15.18 5.91 0.71
N SER A 416 -13.93 5.61 0.37
CA SER A 416 -13.28 4.36 0.74
C SER A 416 -11.94 4.67 1.41
N ALA A 417 -11.66 3.99 2.51
CA ALA A 417 -10.37 4.06 3.18
C ALA A 417 -9.82 2.65 3.35
N TYR A 418 -8.54 2.46 3.06
CA TYR A 418 -7.81 1.24 3.39
C TYR A 418 -6.57 1.58 4.21
N THR A 419 -6.32 0.77 5.24
CA THR A 419 -5.10 0.83 6.05
C THR A 419 -4.44 -0.53 5.96
N LEU A 420 -3.18 -0.56 5.52
CA LEU A 420 -2.41 -1.81 5.50
C LEU A 420 -2.03 -2.17 6.95
N GLY A 421 -2.35 -3.40 7.37
CA GLY A 421 -1.75 -4.04 8.55
C GLY A 421 -2.15 -3.50 9.93
N GLY A 422 -3.24 -2.75 10.08
CA GLY A 422 -3.78 -2.33 11.39
C GLY A 422 -2.79 -1.54 12.27
N GLY A 423 -2.91 -0.21 12.26
CA GLY A 423 -2.22 0.64 13.25
C GLY A 423 -0.97 1.38 12.78
N GLY A 424 -0.99 1.94 11.56
CA GLY A 424 -0.05 3.01 11.17
C GLY A 424 0.99 2.66 10.11
N PHE A 425 0.77 1.70 9.22
CA PHE A 425 1.74 1.28 8.20
C PHE A 425 1.52 1.87 6.80
N GLY A 426 0.63 2.87 6.72
CA GLY A 426 0.26 3.59 5.50
C GLY A 426 -1.23 3.47 5.25
N SER A 427 -1.82 4.57 4.79
CA SER A 427 -3.25 4.67 4.58
C SER A 427 -3.51 5.30 3.23
N TYR A 428 -4.61 4.87 2.60
CA TYR A 428 -5.14 5.54 1.44
C TYR A 428 -6.62 5.77 1.63
N ILE A 429 -7.04 6.96 1.26
CA ILE A 429 -8.44 7.37 1.25
C ILE A 429 -8.73 7.82 -0.18
N SER A 430 -9.89 7.46 -0.69
CA SER A 430 -10.42 8.06 -1.91
C SER A 430 -11.88 8.42 -1.75
N SER A 431 -12.25 9.57 -2.29
CA SER A 431 -13.61 10.04 -2.39
C SER A 431 -14.00 10.25 -3.86
N ASP A 432 -15.25 9.95 -4.18
CA ASP A 432 -15.90 10.20 -5.46
C ASP A 432 -17.27 10.80 -5.16
N ALA A 433 -17.55 11.98 -5.66
CA ALA A 433 -18.79 12.68 -5.37
C ALA A 433 -19.43 13.20 -6.66
N PHE A 434 -20.76 13.17 -6.69
CA PHE A 434 -21.58 13.80 -7.70
C PHE A 434 -22.42 14.91 -7.07
N HIS A 435 -22.48 16.06 -7.72
CA HIS A 435 -23.45 17.09 -7.44
C HIS A 435 -24.44 17.13 -8.60
N PHE A 436 -25.69 16.76 -8.34
CA PHE A 436 -26.75 16.80 -9.34
C PHE A 436 -27.58 18.06 -9.18
N SER A 437 -27.87 18.71 -10.31
CA SER A 437 -28.72 19.90 -10.38
C SER A 437 -30.08 19.55 -11.00
N ARG A 438 -31.10 20.30 -10.58
CA ARG A 438 -32.49 20.09 -11.00
C ARG A 438 -32.71 20.30 -12.51
N ASP A 439 -31.85 21.08 -13.15
CA ASP A 439 -31.85 21.32 -14.60
C ASP A 439 -31.36 20.12 -15.44
N GLY A 440 -30.89 19.04 -14.79
CA GLY A 440 -30.37 17.86 -15.46
C GLY A 440 -28.86 17.92 -15.73
N THR A 441 -28.14 18.86 -15.12
CA THR A 441 -26.67 18.91 -15.14
C THR A 441 -26.06 18.20 -13.93
N PHE A 442 -24.83 17.73 -14.07
CA PHE A 442 -24.07 17.18 -12.96
C PHE A 442 -22.62 17.68 -12.97
N GLU A 443 -22.04 17.74 -11.78
CA GLU A 443 -20.62 17.89 -11.57
C GLU A 443 -20.11 16.67 -10.81
N ARG A 444 -18.88 16.25 -11.11
CA ARG A 444 -18.21 15.14 -10.43
C ARG A 444 -16.88 15.62 -9.87
N SER A 445 -16.55 15.18 -8.67
CA SER A 445 -15.24 15.40 -8.07
C SER A 445 -14.69 14.10 -7.52
N ARG A 446 -13.39 13.89 -7.70
CA ARG A 446 -12.65 12.80 -7.08
C ARG A 446 -11.48 13.38 -6.31
N SER A 447 -11.20 12.76 -5.17
CA SER A 447 -9.96 12.99 -4.45
C SER A 447 -9.39 11.66 -4.02
N SER A 448 -8.07 11.59 -3.96
CA SER A 448 -7.38 10.51 -3.28
C SER A 448 -6.21 11.07 -2.50
N PHE A 449 -5.92 10.42 -1.40
CA PHE A 449 -4.79 10.73 -0.56
C PHE A 449 -4.19 9.43 -0.08
N GLY A 450 -2.90 9.23 -0.33
CA GLY A 450 -2.09 8.15 0.18
C GLY A 450 -0.96 8.71 1.02
N GLY A 451 -0.70 8.11 2.17
CA GLY A 451 0.41 8.47 3.04
C GLY A 451 1.21 7.26 3.44
N THR A 452 2.52 7.43 3.58
CA THR A 452 3.39 6.47 4.25
C THR A 452 3.01 6.37 5.72
N GLY A 453 3.11 5.18 6.28
CA GLY A 453 2.84 4.94 7.69
C GLY A 453 3.83 5.62 8.63
N VAL A 454 3.49 5.59 9.92
CA VAL A 454 4.33 6.08 11.02
C VAL A 454 5.69 5.40 11.04
N VAL A 455 5.78 4.14 10.59
CA VAL A 455 7.05 3.39 10.57
C VAL A 455 8.01 3.93 9.52
N GLN A 456 7.54 4.14 8.30
CA GLN A 456 8.36 4.76 7.24
C GLN A 456 8.74 6.21 7.61
N ALA A 457 7.77 6.99 8.12
CA ALA A 457 7.98 8.37 8.55
C ALA A 457 9.09 8.49 9.61
N THR A 458 9.18 7.50 10.50
CA THR A 458 10.18 7.43 11.57
C THR A 458 11.56 7.01 11.04
N ASN A 459 11.63 6.19 9.99
CA ASN A 459 12.90 5.86 9.30
C ASN A 459 13.46 7.03 8.46
N GLY A 460 12.93 8.23 8.69
CA GLY A 460 13.26 9.44 7.98
C GLY A 460 12.52 9.57 6.67
N PHE A 461 11.67 8.64 6.23
CA PHE A 461 10.97 8.69 4.95
C PHE A 461 9.47 8.95 5.13
N VAL A 462 9.04 10.19 4.94
CA VAL A 462 7.61 10.54 4.84
C VAL A 462 7.29 10.69 3.37
N GLY A 463 6.35 9.91 2.84
CA GLY A 463 5.81 10.06 1.51
C GLY A 463 4.31 10.34 1.57
N SER A 464 3.84 11.29 0.78
CA SER A 464 2.42 11.51 0.55
C SER A 464 2.16 11.63 -0.94
N ALA A 465 1.01 11.14 -1.36
CA ALA A 465 0.49 11.39 -2.69
C ALA A 465 -0.94 11.87 -2.52
N SER A 466 -1.31 12.91 -3.24
CA SER A 466 -2.69 13.35 -3.35
C SER A 466 -3.02 13.54 -4.81
N ALA A 467 -4.24 13.18 -5.18
CA ALA A 467 -4.78 13.55 -6.47
C ALA A 467 -6.17 14.14 -6.28
N THR A 468 -6.48 15.17 -7.05
CA THR A 468 -7.83 15.70 -7.16
C THR A 468 -8.21 15.79 -8.62
N SER A 469 -9.48 15.60 -8.92
CA SER A 469 -10.00 15.75 -10.27
C SER A 469 -11.42 16.27 -10.19
N GLY A 470 -11.72 17.29 -10.99
CA GLY A 470 -13.04 17.89 -11.06
C GLY A 470 -13.15 18.81 -12.25
N LYS A 471 -14.27 19.56 -12.34
CA LYS A 471 -14.54 20.45 -13.49
C LYS A 471 -13.46 21.49 -13.77
N THR A 472 -12.70 21.89 -12.75
CA THR A 472 -11.62 22.88 -12.85
C THR A 472 -10.29 22.27 -13.31
N GLY A 473 -10.19 20.95 -13.44
CA GLY A 473 -8.98 20.25 -13.86
C GLY A 473 -8.60 19.09 -12.96
N CYS A 474 -7.47 18.46 -13.30
CA CYS A 474 -6.85 17.38 -12.54
C CYS A 474 -5.55 17.89 -11.97
N SER A 475 -5.30 17.58 -10.71
CA SER A 475 -4.01 17.76 -10.10
C SER A 475 -3.59 16.47 -9.41
N ALA A 476 -2.31 16.13 -9.52
CA ALA A 476 -1.70 15.09 -8.73
C ALA A 476 -0.40 15.63 -8.18
N SER A 477 -0.23 15.52 -6.87
CA SER A 477 1.02 15.82 -6.21
C SER A 477 1.50 14.57 -5.50
N SER A 478 2.79 14.30 -5.62
CA SER A 478 3.48 13.39 -4.73
C SER A 478 4.64 14.14 -4.11
N GLY A 479 4.80 13.98 -2.81
CA GLY A 479 5.89 14.54 -2.05
C GLY A 479 6.49 13.44 -1.22
N PHE A 480 7.82 13.42 -1.12
CA PHE A 480 8.49 12.66 -0.10
C PHE A 480 9.57 13.52 0.55
N SER A 481 9.73 13.36 1.85
CA SER A 481 10.84 13.91 2.61
C SER A 481 11.65 12.76 3.16
N SER A 482 12.96 12.75 2.87
CA SER A 482 13.91 11.82 3.46
C SER A 482 14.87 12.56 4.40
N GLN A 483 14.91 12.20 5.70
CA GLN A 483 15.98 12.57 6.63
C GLN A 483 17.15 11.60 6.44
N THR A 484 17.78 11.67 5.29
CA THR A 484 19.11 11.10 5.07
C THR A 484 20.07 12.27 4.92
N ASN A 485 20.91 12.50 5.93
CA ASN A 485 22.02 13.48 5.99
C ASN A 485 21.75 14.88 6.55
N GLY A 486 20.96 15.05 7.61
CA GLY A 486 20.91 16.32 8.38
C GLY A 486 20.39 17.56 7.62
N ALA A 487 20.17 17.44 6.31
CA ALA A 487 19.41 18.33 5.46
C ALA A 487 18.27 17.49 4.89
N GLY A 488 17.03 17.83 5.25
CA GLY A 488 15.86 17.16 4.69
C GLY A 488 15.80 17.39 3.17
N VAL A 489 16.04 16.36 2.37
CA VAL A 489 15.80 16.44 0.93
C VAL A 489 14.33 16.13 0.70
N ALA A 490 13.56 17.15 0.34
CA ALA A 490 12.18 17.04 -0.09
C ALA A 490 12.13 16.93 -1.61
N GLY A 491 11.73 15.77 -2.13
CA GLY A 491 11.45 15.56 -3.54
C GLY A 491 9.96 15.60 -3.77
N GLY A 492 9.49 16.48 -4.66
CA GLY A 492 8.08 16.62 -5.00
C GLY A 492 7.87 16.66 -6.50
N SER A 493 6.82 15.98 -6.98
CA SER A 493 6.33 16.15 -8.34
C SER A 493 4.88 16.59 -8.28
N ALA A 494 4.56 17.67 -8.99
CA ALA A 494 3.19 18.12 -9.19
C ALA A 494 2.90 18.08 -10.69
N ARG A 495 1.74 17.53 -11.03
CA ARG A 495 1.19 17.58 -12.39
C ARG A 495 -0.18 18.22 -12.30
N GLU A 496 -0.40 19.19 -13.17
CA GLU A 496 -1.69 19.83 -13.36
C GLU A 496 -2.10 19.67 -14.81
N ASP A 497 -3.35 19.27 -15.02
CA ASP A 497 -3.95 19.15 -16.34
C ASP A 497 -5.38 19.70 -16.31
N ALA A 498 -5.51 20.94 -16.77
CA ALA A 498 -6.80 21.61 -16.88
C ALA A 498 -7.69 20.97 -17.97
N SER A 499 -7.12 20.26 -18.96
CA SER A 499 -7.87 19.70 -20.08
C SER A 499 -8.80 18.56 -19.65
N CYS A 500 -8.45 17.86 -18.57
CA CYS A 500 -9.28 16.78 -18.03
C CYS A 500 -10.62 17.29 -17.46
N GLY A 501 -10.77 18.58 -17.14
CA GLY A 501 -11.94 19.10 -16.42
C GLY A 501 -13.26 18.87 -17.16
N SER A 502 -13.22 18.85 -18.49
CA SER A 502 -14.36 18.56 -19.36
C SER A 502 -14.95 17.15 -19.18
N ASP A 503 -14.21 16.23 -18.54
CA ASP A 503 -14.61 14.86 -18.22
C ASP A 503 -15.27 14.73 -16.83
N PHE A 504 -15.53 15.84 -16.15
CA PHE A 504 -16.09 15.90 -14.79
C PHE A 504 -17.34 16.75 -14.66
N GLU A 505 -17.90 17.23 -15.77
CA GLU A 505 -19.18 17.94 -15.80
C GLU A 505 -19.97 17.54 -17.04
N GLY A 506 -21.29 17.73 -17.00
CA GLY A 506 -22.13 17.48 -18.15
C GLY A 506 -23.61 17.40 -17.82
N THR A 507 -24.34 16.65 -18.64
CA THR A 507 -25.77 16.39 -18.45
C THR A 507 -26.03 14.93 -18.12
N TYR A 508 -27.08 14.67 -17.36
CA TYR A 508 -27.51 13.32 -17.02
C TYR A 508 -28.97 13.06 -17.36
N SER A 509 -29.28 11.80 -17.62
CA SER A 509 -30.65 11.31 -17.69
C SER A 509 -30.78 10.00 -16.95
N LEU A 510 -31.88 9.86 -16.21
CA LEU A 510 -32.21 8.66 -15.47
C LEU A 510 -33.43 8.01 -16.13
N ASN A 511 -33.37 6.70 -16.34
CA ASN A 511 -34.50 5.94 -16.88
C ASN A 511 -34.42 4.49 -16.42
N GLY A 512 -35.34 4.09 -15.56
CA GLY A 512 -35.36 2.74 -15.02
C GLY A 512 -34.09 2.47 -14.19
N TYR A 513 -33.40 1.39 -14.52
CA TYR A 513 -32.14 1.01 -13.87
C TYR A 513 -30.89 1.57 -14.58
N THR A 514 -31.04 2.68 -15.32
CA THR A 514 -29.97 3.28 -16.12
C THR A 514 -29.76 4.74 -15.74
N ALA A 515 -28.52 5.10 -15.45
CA ALA A 515 -28.05 6.47 -15.50
C ALA A 515 -27.16 6.67 -16.73
N GLU A 516 -27.51 7.63 -17.57
CA GLU A 516 -26.68 8.05 -18.69
C GLU A 516 -26.06 9.42 -18.40
N PHE A 517 -24.74 9.50 -18.48
CA PHE A 517 -23.95 10.71 -18.28
C PHE A 517 -23.34 11.11 -19.62
N ARG A 518 -23.57 12.35 -20.03
CA ARG A 518 -22.98 12.96 -21.23
C ARG A 518 -22.06 14.07 -20.76
N TYR A 519 -20.77 13.79 -20.78
CA TYR A 519 -19.73 14.69 -20.32
C TYR A 519 -19.46 15.79 -21.37
N ARG A 520 -18.98 16.95 -20.92
CA ARG A 520 -18.64 18.08 -21.81
C ARG A 520 -17.55 17.74 -22.83
N SER A 521 -16.67 16.79 -22.49
CA SER A 521 -15.66 16.22 -23.41
C SER A 521 -16.26 15.48 -24.62
N GLY A 522 -17.57 15.20 -24.62
CA GLY A 522 -18.25 14.35 -25.60
C GLY A 522 -18.31 12.87 -25.18
N ARG A 523 -17.64 12.47 -24.09
CA ARG A 523 -17.74 11.11 -23.55
C ARG A 523 -19.18 10.83 -23.09
N VAL A 524 -19.68 9.63 -23.38
CA VAL A 524 -20.97 9.15 -22.89
C VAL A 524 -20.78 7.88 -22.09
N GLU A 525 -21.34 7.83 -20.89
CA GLU A 525 -21.35 6.64 -20.04
C GLU A 525 -22.77 6.23 -19.67
N ARG A 526 -23.05 4.93 -19.75
CA ARG A 526 -24.29 4.34 -19.25
C ARG A 526 -23.95 3.39 -18.11
N LYS A 527 -24.53 3.64 -16.94
CA LYS A 527 -24.20 2.96 -15.68
C LYS A 527 -25.47 2.36 -15.08
N LEU A 528 -25.31 1.19 -14.45
CA LEU A 528 -26.37 0.61 -13.61
C LEU A 528 -26.75 1.63 -12.53
N PHE A 529 -28.05 1.82 -12.32
CA PHE A 529 -28.56 2.82 -11.39
C PHE A 529 -29.77 2.30 -10.63
N PHE A 530 -29.88 2.64 -9.35
CA PHE A 530 -31.10 2.50 -8.55
C PHE A 530 -30.99 3.25 -7.22
N PHE A 531 -32.13 3.48 -6.57
CA PHE A 531 -32.18 3.88 -5.17
C PHE A 531 -32.37 2.67 -4.28
N TRP A 532 -31.73 2.65 -3.12
CA TRP A 532 -31.89 1.56 -2.16
C TRP A 532 -33.31 1.52 -1.56
N ASP A 533 -33.90 2.70 -1.36
CA ASP A 533 -35.17 2.86 -0.65
C ASP A 533 -35.96 4.07 -1.18
N VAL A 534 -37.21 4.20 -0.72
CA VAL A 534 -38.12 5.29 -1.12
C VAL A 534 -37.69 6.67 -0.66
N LYS A 535 -36.89 6.77 0.41
CA LYS A 535 -36.29 8.03 0.89
C LYS A 535 -35.10 8.44 0.02
N LYS A 536 -34.59 7.51 -0.81
CA LYS A 536 -33.47 7.72 -1.73
C LYS A 536 -32.23 8.18 -0.96
N THR A 537 -32.03 7.65 0.24
CA THR A 537 -30.89 7.98 1.10
C THR A 537 -29.57 7.54 0.46
N TYR A 538 -29.62 6.39 -0.21
CA TYR A 538 -28.52 5.81 -0.95
C TYR A 538 -28.93 5.52 -2.39
N MET A 539 -27.98 5.69 -3.32
CA MET A 539 -28.14 5.32 -4.72
C MET A 539 -26.91 4.61 -5.24
N LEU A 540 -27.13 3.59 -6.07
CA LEU A 540 -26.07 2.96 -6.82
C LEU A 540 -25.82 3.75 -8.10
N ILE A 541 -24.55 4.04 -8.41
CA ILE A 541 -24.11 4.51 -9.72
C ILE A 541 -22.96 3.63 -10.19
N GLY A 542 -23.22 2.79 -11.19
CA GLY A 542 -22.27 1.82 -11.71
C GLY A 542 -22.10 0.65 -10.75
N GLU A 543 -21.00 0.64 -10.01
CA GLU A 543 -20.64 -0.45 -9.09
C GLU A 543 -20.51 0.02 -7.63
N ARG A 544 -20.89 1.28 -7.34
CA ARG A 544 -20.70 1.90 -6.03
C ARG A 544 -22.01 2.49 -5.53
N SER A 545 -22.27 2.27 -4.24
CA SER A 545 -23.35 2.96 -3.53
C SER A 545 -22.85 4.29 -2.96
N TYR A 546 -23.56 5.35 -3.28
CA TYR A 546 -23.31 6.71 -2.80
C TYR A 546 -24.37 7.06 -1.76
N SER A 547 -23.96 7.73 -0.69
CA SER A 547 -24.85 8.34 0.29
C SER A 547 -25.09 9.80 -0.06
N ALA A 548 -26.29 10.32 0.23
CA ALA A 548 -26.47 11.77 0.27
C ALA A 548 -25.51 12.36 1.32
N GLY A 549 -24.78 13.41 0.95
CA GLY A 549 -24.00 14.17 1.93
C GLY A 549 -24.95 14.91 2.87
N ASP A 550 -24.57 15.02 4.15
CA ASP A 550 -25.17 16.05 5.01
C ASP A 550 -24.66 17.41 4.49
N ASP A 551 -25.59 18.30 4.12
CA ASP A 551 -25.26 19.68 3.72
C ASP A 551 -24.78 20.52 4.92
#